data_AF-A0A938V706-F1
#
_entry.id   AF-A0A938V706-F1
#
_cell.length_a   1.000
_cell.length_b   1.000
_cell.length_c   1.000
_cell.angle_alpha   90.00
_cell.angle_beta   90.00
_cell.angle_gamma   90.00
#
_symmetry.space_group_name_H-M   'P 1'
#
loop_
_entity.id
_entity.type
_entity.pdbx_description
1 polymer ?
#
loop_
_entity_poly.entity_id
_entity_poly.type
_entity_poly.pdbx_seq_one_letter_code
_entity_poly.pdbx_strand_id
1 'polypeptide(L)'
;MNIDSWGLLVGLGGLISTVVIFILQNKERIRLQKSSYVFRLNDKYDEICHFGATHPAVMALASRWPERPLADSGLQEISPEQRAYCFFAGMSLGFFETAVYSYRVAKVLTEKEFEDWVRPMMRQLVRRNLPAFKGFAVRGSLSAHSKQMLAAP
;
A
#
# COMPACT_ATOMS: atom_id res chain seq x y z
N MET A 1 -12.14 13.96 -58.84
CA MET A 1 -12.27 13.54 -57.42
C MET A 1 -13.47 14.27 -56.86
N ASN A 2 -14.51 13.57 -56.41
CA ASN A 2 -15.78 14.18 -55.95
C ASN A 2 -15.61 14.83 -54.57
N ILE A 3 -16.38 15.90 -54.32
CA ILE A 3 -16.46 16.60 -53.02
C ILE A 3 -16.80 15.61 -51.88
N ASP A 4 -17.63 14.62 -52.15
CA ASP A 4 -17.99 13.57 -51.20
C ASP A 4 -16.79 12.72 -50.76
N SER A 5 -15.81 12.52 -51.65
CA SER A 5 -14.58 11.77 -51.36
C SER A 5 -13.63 12.55 -50.43
N TRP A 6 -13.63 13.88 -50.54
CA TRP A 6 -12.86 14.77 -49.64
C TRP A 6 -13.48 14.84 -48.25
N GLY A 7 -14.81 14.90 -48.14
CA GLY A 7 -15.51 14.86 -46.87
C GLY A 7 -15.24 13.57 -46.09
N LEU A 8 -15.19 12.43 -46.78
CA LEU A 8 -14.85 11.13 -46.20
C LEU A 8 -13.41 11.07 -45.69
N LEU A 9 -12.44 11.60 -46.44
CA LEU A 9 -11.03 11.63 -46.04
C LEU A 9 -10.79 12.54 -44.83
N VAL A 10 -11.42 13.71 -44.79
CA VAL A 10 -11.33 14.63 -43.65
C VAL A 10 -12.03 14.05 -42.42
N GLY A 11 -13.19 13.41 -42.59
CA GLY A 11 -13.91 12.72 -41.50
C GLY A 11 -13.12 11.54 -40.90
N LEU A 12 -12.50 10.71 -41.75
CA LEU A 12 -11.60 9.64 -41.32
C LEU A 12 -10.35 10.18 -40.62
N GLY A 13 -9.74 11.23 -41.16
CA GLY A 13 -8.61 11.91 -40.54
C GLY A 13 -8.94 12.43 -39.14
N GLY A 14 -10.11 13.06 -38.96
CA GLY A 14 -10.59 13.55 -37.67
C GLY A 14 -10.90 12.42 -36.66
N LEU A 15 -11.47 11.32 -37.13
CA LEU A 15 -11.70 10.13 -36.30
C LEU A 15 -10.37 9.52 -35.82
N ILE A 16 -9.42 9.33 -36.74
CA ILE A 16 -8.09 8.79 -36.43
C ILE A 16 -7.37 9.69 -35.43
N SER A 17 -7.36 11.01 -35.65
CA SER A 17 -6.72 11.95 -34.72
C SER A 17 -7.36 11.91 -33.34
N THR A 18 -8.69 11.82 -33.26
CA THR A 18 -9.42 11.74 -31.99
C THR A 18 -9.07 10.46 -31.23
N VAL A 19 -9.03 9.31 -31.91
CA VAL A 19 -8.64 8.03 -31.31
C VAL A 19 -7.20 8.08 -30.80
N VAL A 20 -6.27 8.66 -31.58
CA VAL A 20 -4.86 8.81 -31.16
C VAL A 20 -4.75 9.69 -29.92
N ILE A 21 -5.43 10.84 -29.88
CA ILE A 21 -5.45 11.73 -28.71
C ILE A 21 -6.01 10.99 -27.49
N PHE A 22 -7.11 10.25 -27.65
CA PHE A 22 -7.70 9.48 -26.56
C PHE A 22 -6.76 8.39 -26.02
N ILE A 23 -6.04 7.69 -26.90
CA ILE A 23 -5.03 6.70 -26.50
C ILE A 23 -3.90 7.37 -25.71
N LEU A 24 -3.40 8.51 -26.17
CA LEU A 24 -2.33 9.25 -25.49
C LEU A 24 -2.78 9.78 -24.12
N GLN A 25 -3.98 10.35 -24.02
CA GLN A 25 -4.55 10.81 -22.76
C GLN A 25 -4.74 9.68 -21.75
N ASN A 26 -5.23 8.51 -22.19
CA ASN A 26 -5.36 7.36 -21.30
C ASN A 26 -4.00 6.82 -20.83
N LYS A 27 -3.00 6.79 -21.71
CA LYS A 27 -1.63 6.40 -21.33
C LYS A 27 -1.05 7.30 -20.24
N GLU A 28 -1.18 8.61 -20.40
CA GLU A 28 -0.71 9.57 -19.38
C GLU A 28 -1.52 9.46 -18.09
N ARG A 29 -2.85 9.29 -18.15
CA ARG A 29 -3.68 9.10 -16.96
C ARG A 29 -3.27 7.86 -16.17
N ILE A 30 -3.02 6.74 -16.85
CA ILE A 30 -2.54 5.49 -16.22
C ILE A 30 -1.18 5.73 -15.58
N ARG A 31 -0.25 6.39 -16.28
CA ARG A 31 1.08 6.72 -15.76
C ARG A 31 1.02 7.58 -14.50
N LEU A 32 0.20 8.63 -14.51
CA LEU A 32 0.00 9.51 -13.34
C LEU A 32 -0.62 8.76 -12.16
N GLN A 33 -1.63 7.91 -12.42
CA GLN A 33 -2.19 7.05 -11.39
C GLN A 33 -1.13 6.13 -10.78
N LYS A 34 -0.33 5.46 -11.62
CA LYS A 34 0.77 4.59 -11.17
C LYS A 34 1.73 5.34 -10.25
N SER A 35 2.19 6.51 -10.68
CA SER A 35 3.08 7.36 -9.89
C SER A 35 2.46 7.73 -8.54
N SER A 36 1.17 8.09 -8.50
CA SER A 36 0.48 8.46 -7.26
C SER A 36 0.42 7.32 -6.23
N TYR A 37 0.26 6.07 -6.67
CA TYR A 37 0.30 4.93 -5.76
C TYR A 37 1.70 4.69 -5.18
N VAL A 38 2.74 4.82 -5.99
CA VAL A 38 4.14 4.67 -5.54
C VAL A 38 4.50 5.77 -4.53
N PHE A 39 4.15 7.02 -4.83
CA PHE A 39 4.35 8.14 -3.89
C PHE A 39 3.64 7.91 -2.57
N ARG A 40 2.35 7.52 -2.59
CA ARG A 40 1.61 7.22 -1.35
C ARG A 40 2.21 6.08 -0.53
N LEU A 41 2.79 5.07 -1.19
CA LEU A 41 3.49 3.99 -0.49
C LEU A 41 4.75 4.49 0.19
N ASN A 42 5.52 5.34 -0.49
CA ASN A 42 6.73 5.94 0.08
C ASN A 42 6.39 6.85 1.27
N ASP A 43 5.44 7.78 1.10
CA ASP A 43 5.04 8.71 2.15
C ASP A 43 4.57 7.98 3.40
N LYS A 44 3.76 6.92 3.25
CA LYS A 44 3.35 6.07 4.37
C LYS A 44 4.53 5.37 5.04
N TYR A 45 5.50 4.90 4.27
CA TYR A 45 6.68 4.26 4.83
C TYR A 45 7.54 5.25 5.62
N ASP A 46 7.71 6.46 5.10
CA ASP A 46 8.41 7.56 5.78
C ASP A 46 7.69 7.95 7.08
N GLU A 47 6.35 8.06 7.07
CA GLU A 47 5.53 8.30 8.26
C GLU A 47 5.75 7.21 9.33
N ILE A 48 5.75 5.93 8.92
CA ILE A 48 5.98 4.80 9.84
C ILE A 48 7.39 4.87 10.44
N CYS A 49 8.41 5.17 9.61
CA CYS A 49 9.79 5.29 10.07
C CYS A 49 9.97 6.48 11.02
N HIS A 50 9.41 7.64 10.67
CA HIS A 50 9.46 8.84 11.50
C HIS A 50 8.75 8.62 12.83
N PHE A 51 7.58 7.99 12.83
CA PHE A 51 6.84 7.67 14.05
C PHE A 51 7.67 6.80 15.01
N GLY A 52 8.34 5.78 14.48
CA GLY A 52 9.23 4.92 15.27
C GLY A 52 10.42 5.67 15.85
N ALA A 53 10.95 6.67 15.14
CA ALA A 53 12.04 7.51 15.60
C ALA A 53 11.59 8.51 16.69
N THR A 54 10.41 9.09 16.57
CA THR A 54 9.88 10.05 17.56
C THR A 54 9.29 9.38 18.80
N HIS A 55 8.91 8.10 18.70
CA HIS A 55 8.33 7.32 19.81
C HIS A 55 9.09 6.01 20.07
N PRO A 56 10.36 6.04 20.51
CA PRO A 56 11.16 4.84 20.72
C PRO A 56 10.59 3.90 21.79
N ALA A 57 9.89 4.44 22.80
CA ALA A 57 9.20 3.64 23.82
C ALA A 57 8.11 2.72 23.22
N VAL A 58 7.46 3.17 22.15
CA VAL A 58 6.45 2.40 21.41
C VAL A 58 7.10 1.21 20.69
N MET A 59 8.33 1.38 20.18
CA MET A 59 9.10 0.28 19.59
C MET A 59 9.60 -0.71 20.65
N ALA A 60 9.95 -0.24 21.85
CA ALA A 60 10.32 -1.12 22.96
C ALA A 60 9.12 -1.97 23.43
N LEU A 61 7.92 -1.39 23.45
CA LEU A 61 6.68 -2.07 23.80
C LEU A 61 6.35 -3.21 22.81
N ALA A 62 6.68 -3.05 21.53
CA ALA A 62 6.52 -4.08 20.49
C ALA A 62 7.15 -5.42 20.88
N SER A 63 8.36 -5.38 21.43
CA SER A 63 9.14 -6.56 21.82
C SER A 63 8.56 -7.31 23.03
N ARG A 64 7.71 -6.62 23.81
CA ARG A 64 7.09 -7.14 25.04
C ARG A 64 5.58 -7.27 24.89
N TRP A 65 5.06 -7.10 23.67
CA TRP A 65 3.63 -7.10 23.44
C TRP A 65 3.04 -8.45 23.86
N PRO A 66 2.00 -8.47 24.72
CA PRO A 66 1.41 -9.73 25.14
C PRO A 66 0.79 -10.43 23.92
N GLU A 67 1.12 -11.70 23.73
CA GLU A 67 0.54 -12.54 22.66
C GLU A 67 -0.97 -12.76 22.84
N ARG A 68 -1.52 -12.42 24.00
CA ARG A 68 -2.94 -12.58 24.32
C ARG A 68 -3.78 -11.42 23.76
N PRO A 69 -4.98 -11.69 23.22
CA PRO A 69 -5.84 -10.66 22.66
C PRO A 69 -6.22 -9.63 23.74
N LEU A 70 -6.17 -8.33 23.42
CA LEU A 70 -6.52 -7.24 24.36
C LEU A 70 -7.90 -7.41 25.04
N ALA A 71 -8.83 -8.11 24.38
CA ALA A 71 -10.15 -8.40 24.93
C ALA A 71 -10.10 -9.40 26.11
N ASP A 72 -9.12 -10.31 26.11
CA ASP A 72 -8.95 -11.34 27.13
C ASP A 72 -8.04 -10.87 28.27
N SER A 73 -7.44 -9.68 28.12
CA SER A 73 -6.46 -9.15 29.08
C SER A 73 -7.10 -8.45 30.29
N GLY A 74 -8.43 -8.27 30.31
CA GLY A 74 -9.13 -7.60 31.41
C GLY A 74 -8.72 -6.14 31.66
N LEU A 75 -7.88 -5.56 30.78
CA LEU A 75 -7.34 -4.21 30.93
C LEU A 75 -8.41 -3.19 30.54
N GLN A 76 -9.14 -2.70 31.54
CA GLN A 76 -10.12 -1.63 31.40
C GLN A 76 -9.51 -0.24 31.08
N GLU A 77 -8.18 -0.09 31.03
CA GLU A 77 -7.55 1.12 30.51
C GLU A 77 -6.31 0.80 29.67
N ILE A 78 -6.37 1.11 28.37
CA ILE A 78 -5.22 1.04 27.46
C ILE A 78 -4.32 2.25 27.76
N SER A 79 -3.07 2.00 28.15
CA SER A 79 -2.10 3.07 28.40
C SER A 79 -1.86 3.93 27.13
N PRO A 80 -1.43 5.20 27.26
CA PRO A 80 -1.07 6.04 26.11
C PRO A 80 -0.09 5.38 25.14
N GLU A 81 0.89 4.64 25.66
CA GLU A 81 1.92 3.95 24.88
C GLU A 81 1.35 2.76 24.11
N GLN A 82 0.45 1.98 24.72
CA GLN A 82 -0.27 0.91 24.03
C GLN A 82 -1.19 1.46 22.94
N ARG A 83 -1.85 2.61 23.16
CA ARG A 83 -2.66 3.28 22.12
C ARG A 83 -1.79 3.74 20.94
N ALA A 84 -0.66 4.38 21.24
CA ALA A 84 0.32 4.79 20.22
C ALA A 84 0.86 3.58 19.45
N TYR A 85 1.07 2.46 20.12
CA TYR A 85 1.48 1.21 19.49
C TYR A 85 0.40 0.60 18.59
N CYS A 86 -0.85 0.56 19.04
CA CYS A 86 -1.98 0.13 18.21
C CYS A 86 -2.11 1.00 16.95
N PHE A 87 -1.92 2.32 17.09
CA PHE A 87 -1.92 3.25 15.96
C PHE A 87 -0.78 2.95 14.98
N PHE A 88 0.45 2.78 15.48
CA PHE A 88 1.61 2.38 14.68
C PHE A 88 1.37 1.05 13.94
N ALA A 89 0.80 0.06 14.63
CA ALA A 89 0.46 -1.22 14.03
C ALA A 89 -0.61 -1.08 12.94
N GLY A 90 -1.64 -0.26 13.17
CA GLY A 90 -2.65 0.06 12.17
C GLY A 90 -2.08 0.71 10.91
N MET A 91 -1.19 1.70 11.07
CA MET A 91 -0.49 2.34 9.94
C MET A 91 0.34 1.32 9.16
N SER A 92 1.11 0.49 9.88
CA SER A 92 1.91 -0.57 9.29
C SER A 92 1.05 -1.52 8.48
N LEU A 93 -0.01 -2.08 9.07
CA LEU A 93 -0.96 -2.96 8.39
C LEU A 93 -1.61 -2.31 7.15
N GLY A 94 -1.95 -1.03 7.23
CA GLY A 94 -2.44 -0.27 6.09
C GLY A 94 -1.41 -0.13 4.97
N PHE A 95 -0.12 -0.03 5.29
CA PHE A 95 0.97 -0.08 4.31
C PHE A 95 1.05 -1.47 3.64
N PHE A 96 1.01 -2.57 4.41
CA PHE A 96 0.99 -3.94 3.85
C PHE A 96 -0.15 -4.12 2.85
N GLU A 97 -1.37 -3.75 3.23
CA GLU A 97 -2.54 -3.91 2.38
C GLU A 97 -2.44 -3.07 1.09
N THR A 98 -1.98 -1.81 1.22
CA THR A 98 -1.79 -0.93 0.07
C THR A 98 -0.72 -1.49 -0.88
N ALA A 99 0.40 -1.96 -0.34
CA ALA A 99 1.50 -2.53 -1.09
C ALA A 99 1.07 -3.76 -1.90
N VAL A 100 0.36 -4.69 -1.24
CA VAL A 100 -0.15 -5.91 -1.87
C VAL A 100 -1.22 -5.57 -2.92
N TYR A 101 -2.12 -4.63 -2.62
CA TYR A 101 -3.11 -4.17 -3.60
C TYR A 101 -2.44 -3.56 -4.84
N SER A 102 -1.45 -2.68 -4.65
CA SER A 102 -0.71 -2.03 -5.74
C SER A 102 0.04 -3.02 -6.62
N TYR A 103 0.54 -4.13 -6.05
CA TYR A 103 1.22 -5.18 -6.81
C TYR A 103 0.25 -6.17 -7.46
N ARG A 104 -0.63 -6.81 -6.68
CA ARG A 104 -1.45 -7.94 -7.13
C ARG A 104 -2.70 -7.51 -7.89
N VAL A 105 -3.36 -6.45 -7.45
CA VAL A 105 -4.68 -6.05 -7.96
C VAL A 105 -4.52 -4.95 -8.99
N ALA A 106 -3.94 -3.82 -8.60
CA ALA A 106 -3.80 -2.67 -9.49
C ALA A 106 -2.67 -2.85 -10.52
N LYS A 107 -1.74 -3.79 -10.29
CA LYS A 107 -0.57 -4.06 -11.16
C LYS A 107 0.19 -2.78 -11.53
N VAL A 108 0.29 -1.89 -10.55
CA VAL A 108 0.98 -0.62 -10.66
C VAL A 108 2.48 -0.85 -10.51
N LEU A 109 2.84 -1.67 -9.52
CA LEU A 109 4.21 -2.12 -9.26
C LEU A 109 4.52 -3.35 -10.11
N THR A 110 5.67 -3.34 -10.75
CA THR A 110 6.26 -4.54 -11.33
C THR A 110 6.71 -5.50 -10.23
N GLU A 111 6.87 -6.77 -10.57
CA GLU A 111 7.42 -7.76 -9.64
C GLU A 111 8.80 -7.32 -9.13
N LYS A 112 9.66 -6.83 -10.02
CA LYS A 112 10.98 -6.32 -9.64
C LYS A 112 10.91 -5.16 -8.64
N GLU A 113 10.08 -4.15 -8.89
CA GLU A 113 9.91 -3.02 -7.96
C GLU A 113 9.36 -3.47 -6.60
N PHE A 114 8.42 -4.43 -6.61
CA PHE A 114 7.89 -4.99 -5.38
C PHE A 114 8.96 -5.77 -4.60
N GLU A 115 9.75 -6.59 -5.27
CA GLU A 115 10.83 -7.38 -4.65
C GLU A 115 12.00 -6.54 -4.15
N ASP A 116 12.42 -5.53 -4.91
CA ASP A 116 13.63 -4.75 -4.62
C ASP A 116 13.36 -3.65 -3.59
N TRP A 117 12.15 -3.09 -3.57
CA TRP A 117 11.83 -1.90 -2.76
C TRP A 117 10.81 -2.18 -1.67
N VAL A 118 9.66 -2.76 -2.03
CA VAL A 118 8.52 -2.90 -1.10
C VAL A 118 8.69 -4.07 -0.13
N ARG A 119 9.17 -5.22 -0.62
CA ARG A 119 9.36 -6.42 0.20
C ARG A 119 10.41 -6.23 1.30
N PRO A 120 11.57 -5.58 1.08
CA PRO A 120 12.52 -5.29 2.15
C PRO A 120 11.94 -4.38 3.24
N MET A 121 11.20 -3.34 2.84
CA MET A 121 10.50 -2.44 3.76
C MET A 121 9.50 -3.19 4.64
N MET A 122 8.66 -4.01 4.01
CA MET A 122 7.71 -4.89 4.69
C MET A 122 8.43 -5.83 5.67
N ARG A 123 9.51 -6.51 5.24
CA ARG A 123 10.30 -7.41 6.09
C ARG A 123 10.89 -6.69 7.30
N GLN A 124 11.39 -5.47 7.14
CA GLN A 124 11.94 -4.69 8.24
C GLN A 124 10.87 -4.35 9.28
N LEU A 125 9.67 -3.95 8.83
CA LEU A 125 8.53 -3.68 9.71
C LEU A 125 8.07 -4.93 10.44
N VAL A 126 7.95 -6.05 9.72
CA VAL A 126 7.58 -7.36 10.29
C VAL A 126 8.61 -7.82 11.32
N ARG A 127 9.89 -7.91 10.96
CA ARG A 127 10.94 -8.43 11.88
C ARG A 127 10.97 -7.71 13.21
N ARG A 128 10.75 -6.40 13.21
CA ARG A 128 10.74 -5.58 14.43
C ARG A 128 9.47 -5.72 15.27
N ASN A 129 8.35 -6.14 14.67
CA ASN A 129 7.02 -6.05 15.30
C ASN A 129 6.17 -7.33 15.14
N LEU A 130 6.78 -8.44 14.73
CA LEU A 130 6.10 -9.69 14.34
C LEU A 130 5.11 -10.20 15.40
N PRO A 131 5.43 -10.25 16.71
CA PRO A 131 4.51 -10.78 17.72
C PRO A 131 3.20 -9.99 17.80
N ALA A 132 3.30 -8.65 17.77
CA ALA A 132 2.13 -7.79 17.78
C ALA A 132 1.34 -7.83 16.47
N PHE A 133 2.03 -7.78 15.32
CA PHE A 133 1.36 -7.80 14.03
C PHE A 133 0.58 -9.09 13.81
N LYS A 134 1.03 -10.23 14.34
CA LYS A 134 0.23 -11.46 14.34
C LYS A 134 -1.08 -11.30 15.11
N GLY A 135 -1.04 -10.73 16.32
CA GLY A 135 -2.24 -10.48 17.12
C GLY A 135 -3.22 -9.49 16.46
N PHE A 136 -2.70 -8.45 15.80
CA PHE A 136 -3.52 -7.47 15.09
C PHE A 136 -4.02 -7.97 13.72
N ALA A 137 -3.26 -8.78 12.99
CA ALA A 137 -3.66 -9.32 11.69
C ALA A 137 -4.82 -10.31 11.77
N VAL A 138 -4.96 -11.02 12.89
CA VAL A 138 -6.13 -11.88 13.16
C VAL A 138 -7.40 -11.04 13.36
N ARG A 139 -7.27 -9.84 13.94
CA ARG A 139 -8.38 -8.90 14.18
C ARG A 139 -8.63 -7.94 13.02
N GLY A 140 -7.64 -7.72 12.15
CA GLY A 140 -7.72 -6.78 11.04
C GLY A 140 -8.38 -7.38 9.80
N SER A 141 -9.10 -6.54 9.04
CA SER A 141 -9.70 -6.84 7.74
C SER A 141 -8.67 -6.93 6.60
N LEU A 142 -7.49 -7.49 6.87
CA LEU A 142 -6.44 -7.69 5.84
C LEU A 142 -6.89 -8.73 4.82
N SER A 143 -6.51 -8.53 3.56
CA SER A 143 -6.75 -9.54 2.52
C SER A 143 -5.94 -10.81 2.75
N ALA A 144 -6.38 -11.92 2.15
CA ALA A 144 -5.69 -13.21 2.24
C ALA A 144 -4.22 -13.10 1.78
N HIS A 145 -3.94 -12.29 0.77
CA HIS A 145 -2.60 -12.07 0.24
C HIS A 145 -1.69 -11.32 1.23
N SER A 146 -2.19 -10.28 1.89
CA SER A 146 -1.45 -9.56 2.94
C SER A 146 -1.15 -10.46 4.13
N LYS A 147 -2.11 -11.30 4.54
CA LYS A 147 -1.93 -12.27 5.62
C LYS A 147 -0.85 -13.31 5.29
N GLN A 148 -0.83 -13.82 4.06
CA GLN A 148 0.24 -14.73 3.58
C GLN A 148 1.62 -14.07 3.63
N MET A 149 1.72 -12.79 3.24
CA MET A 149 2.98 -12.05 3.28
C MET A 149 3.51 -11.84 4.70
N LEU A 150 2.61 -11.62 5.67
CA LEU A 150 2.98 -11.53 7.10
C LEU A 150 3.40 -12.87 7.72
N ALA A 151 2.94 -13.98 7.14
CA ALA A 151 3.28 -15.33 7.58
C ALA A 151 4.59 -15.87 6.98
N ALA A 152 5.09 -15.24 5.91
CA ALA A 152 6.35 -15.61 5.27
C ALA A 152 7.56 -15.10 6.08
N PRO A 153 8.58 -15.95 6.33
CA PRO A 153 9.77 -15.57 7.10
C PRO A 153 10.67 -14.49 6.44
#